data_AF-A0A381X056-F1
#
_entry.id   AF-A0A381X056-F1
#
_cell.length_a   1.000
_cell.length_b   1.000
_cell.length_c   1.000
_cell.angle_alpha   90.00
_cell.angle_beta   90.00
_cell.angle_gamma   90.00
#
_symmetry.space_group_name_H-M   'P 1'
#
loop_
_entity.id
_entity.type
_entity.pdbx_description
1 polymer ?
#
loop_
_entity_poly.entity_id
_entity_poly.type
_entity_poly.pdbx_seq_one_letter_code
_entity_poly.pdbx_strand_id
1 'polypeptide(L)'
;MLSGCAGGGVHLAIAAEDGDVFAHWLLEPSRLDGNTLKALSGPDGVPEGLGRSVRFVDSPLPGHAEFFGQRSCIEISANIANLDLPKDQLTLEAWVSISKPMEWGGIVGALQDNGTYEKGWLLGYRKDRFCFAINTAGHKSLTYLTADRALELGRWYHVAGVYDGTVQRLYVDGELVGESTEQKGAIVYPPKAWLTVGAYRDDDEFFSMTGKLNEVRILGSAASASELAKRYLARRDIFPKPVPKPQPLAVAYGPFVDWLDRTTATISWEVDEPMLGRVRWSMPNGKSVDLSDRHQGRQHLVTIRDLVPDGQYTYQFLGSAEGRPVQSRTYKFDSSFYYRLPDAPLGQAALASAAKVSGAVDQILELADARAGYCLVLGGVDGSLALELVRKSDLQVMVLEQDAARVRRIRAVLDEAGVYGVRASVKEGSLGEGILGPMVFNLIVSERHLLEGQLPPATGAGAVRSLVPSGGTLVLGQADNLGQAQRWLGQAGSRLVRSDDGEARW
;
A
#
# COMPACT_ATOMS: atom_id res chain seq x y z
N MET A 1 31.31 -33.42 22.09
CA MET A 1 30.44 -33.38 20.90
C MET A 1 29.24 -32.55 21.32
N LEU A 2 28.98 -31.34 20.84
CA LEU A 2 29.08 -30.82 19.48
C LEU A 2 29.74 -29.44 19.46
N SER A 3 30.68 -29.30 18.53
CA SER A 3 31.22 -28.04 18.03
C SER A 3 30.16 -27.38 17.13
N GLY A 4 30.11 -26.05 17.09
CA GLY A 4 29.10 -25.32 16.32
C GLY A 4 29.45 -23.85 16.06
N CYS A 5 30.55 -23.64 15.35
CA CYS A 5 30.80 -22.54 14.40
C CYS A 5 30.52 -21.10 14.85
N ALA A 6 31.57 -20.44 15.32
CA ALA A 6 31.72 -19.00 15.24
C ALA A 6 31.64 -18.56 13.76
N GLY A 7 30.65 -17.73 13.43
CA GLY A 7 30.58 -17.05 12.14
C GLY A 7 31.71 -16.03 12.05
N GLY A 8 32.80 -16.40 11.39
CA GLY A 8 33.86 -15.49 11.03
C GLY A 8 33.30 -14.42 10.10
N GLY A 9 33.15 -13.20 10.64
CA GLY A 9 32.99 -12.01 9.82
C GLY A 9 34.19 -11.93 8.88
N VAL A 10 33.91 -11.85 7.59
CA VAL A 10 34.93 -11.56 6.57
C VAL A 10 35.35 -10.11 6.81
N HIS A 11 36.34 -9.91 7.69
CA HIS A 11 37.12 -8.68 7.70
C HIS A 11 37.91 -8.65 6.39
N LEU A 12 37.37 -7.95 5.39
CA LEU A 12 38.17 -7.45 4.28
C LEU A 12 39.26 -6.58 4.90
N ALA A 13 40.47 -7.13 4.95
CA ALA A 13 41.66 -6.41 5.35
C ALA A 13 41.76 -5.17 4.46
N ILE A 14 41.56 -3.99 5.07
CA ILE A 14 41.83 -2.70 4.45
C ILE A 14 43.33 -2.73 4.11
N ALA A 15 43.64 -2.74 2.81
CA ALA A 15 45.02 -2.60 2.37
C ALA A 15 45.60 -1.34 3.02
N ALA A 16 46.77 -1.46 3.65
CA ALA A 16 47.49 -0.33 4.23
C ALA A 16 47.57 0.79 3.19
N GLU A 17 47.07 1.97 3.56
CA GLU A 17 46.98 3.11 2.64
C GLU A 17 48.35 3.78 2.55
N ASP A 18 48.97 3.71 1.37
CA ASP A 18 50.24 4.37 1.10
C ASP A 18 50.09 5.90 1.16
N GLY A 19 50.83 6.51 2.09
CA GLY A 19 51.57 7.76 1.93
C GLY A 19 50.85 9.11 1.89
N ASP A 20 49.61 9.22 1.39
CA ASP A 20 49.06 10.56 1.04
C ASP A 20 47.56 10.76 1.33
N VAL A 21 47.05 10.08 2.37
CA VAL A 21 45.67 10.24 2.84
C VAL A 21 45.62 11.32 3.92
N PHE A 22 45.09 12.50 3.59
CA PHE A 22 44.84 13.56 4.58
C PHE A 22 43.75 13.15 5.58
N ALA A 23 42.63 12.63 5.06
CA ALA A 23 41.54 12.16 5.91
C ALA A 23 40.73 11.06 5.24
N HIS A 24 40.21 10.14 6.04
CA HIS A 24 39.41 9.03 5.57
C HIS A 24 38.41 8.60 6.64
N TRP A 25 37.13 8.63 6.28
CA TRP A 25 36.02 8.20 7.12
C TRP A 25 35.25 7.06 6.44
N LEU A 26 35.06 5.98 7.19
CA LEU A 26 34.05 4.96 6.89
C LEU A 26 32.83 5.26 7.77
N LEU A 27 31.69 5.50 7.15
CA LEU A 27 30.48 6.00 7.80
C LEU A 27 29.56 4.84 8.19
N GLU A 28 30.03 3.96 9.08
CA GLU A 28 29.27 2.80 9.55
C GLU A 28 29.12 2.81 11.08
N PRO A 29 28.09 2.15 11.64
CA PRO A 29 27.86 2.05 13.08
C PRO A 29 29.08 1.67 13.91
N SER A 30 29.93 0.77 13.41
CA SER A 30 31.15 0.31 14.11
C SER A 30 32.16 1.44 14.40
N ARG A 31 32.06 2.55 13.66
CA ARG A 31 32.95 3.71 13.75
C ARG A 31 32.43 4.81 14.68
N LEU A 32 31.23 4.65 15.25
CA LEU A 32 30.70 5.57 16.24
C LEU A 32 31.15 5.20 17.66
N ASP A 33 31.79 6.16 18.33
CA ASP A 33 32.08 6.13 19.76
C ASP A 33 31.30 7.27 20.44
N GLY A 34 30.17 6.93 21.07
CA GLY A 34 29.22 7.91 21.59
C GLY A 34 28.65 8.79 20.48
N ASN A 35 28.95 10.09 20.53
CA ASN A 35 28.55 11.08 19.52
C ASN A 35 29.72 11.49 18.60
N THR A 36 30.72 10.63 18.46
CA THR A 36 31.92 10.90 17.67
C THR A 36 32.11 9.81 16.62
N LEU A 37 32.18 10.20 15.35
CA LEU A 37 32.62 9.34 14.25
C LEU A 37 34.14 9.28 14.23
N LYS A 38 34.69 8.09 14.50
CA LYS A 38 36.13 7.84 14.49
C LYS A 38 36.68 7.72 13.08
N ALA A 39 37.60 8.61 12.72
CA ALA A 39 38.27 8.57 11.42
C ALA A 39 39.21 7.35 11.30
N LEU A 40 39.36 6.82 10.09
CA LEU A 40 40.41 5.83 9.80
C LEU A 40 41.78 6.52 9.71
N SER A 41 41.79 7.73 9.15
CA SER A 41 42.92 8.68 9.16
C SER A 41 42.37 10.10 9.21
N GLY A 42 43.12 11.03 9.81
CA GLY A 42 42.73 12.44 9.97
C GLY A 42 41.83 12.70 11.18
N PRO A 43 41.18 13.88 11.24
CA PRO A 43 40.34 14.29 12.38
C PRO A 43 39.02 13.51 12.46
N ASP A 44 38.58 13.23 13.70
CA ASP A 44 37.25 12.68 14.00
C ASP A 44 36.13 13.66 13.61
N GLY A 45 34.91 13.13 13.45
CA GLY A 45 33.72 13.91 13.11
C GLY A 45 32.64 13.86 14.19
N VAL A 46 31.78 14.88 14.22
CA VAL A 46 30.61 14.96 15.12
C VAL A 46 29.33 15.04 14.29
N PRO A 47 28.47 14.01 14.27
CA PRO A 47 27.19 14.06 13.59
C PRO A 47 26.24 15.05 14.27
N GLU A 48 25.72 16.02 13.51
CA GLU A 48 24.70 16.95 13.98
C GLU A 48 23.32 16.26 14.04
N GLY A 49 22.84 16.05 15.27
CA GLY A 49 21.54 15.44 15.56
C GLY A 49 21.51 13.93 15.30
N LEU A 50 22.51 13.20 15.79
CA LEU A 50 22.56 11.73 15.81
C LEU A 50 21.22 11.12 16.27
N GLY A 51 20.70 10.16 15.51
CA GLY A 51 19.42 9.50 15.75
C GLY A 51 18.19 10.24 15.19
N ARG A 52 18.31 11.54 14.92
CA ARG A 52 17.24 12.39 14.38
C ARG A 52 17.47 12.77 12.91
N SER A 53 18.57 13.47 12.65
CA SER A 53 18.93 14.03 11.34
C SER A 53 20.05 13.25 10.65
N VAL A 54 20.90 12.56 11.41
CA VAL A 54 21.91 11.62 10.90
C VAL A 54 21.75 10.29 11.62
N ARG A 55 21.72 9.18 10.89
CA ARG A 55 21.64 7.82 11.46
C ARG A 55 22.67 6.93 10.81
N PHE A 56 23.29 6.06 11.58
CA PHE A 56 24.20 5.04 11.07
C PHE A 56 23.49 3.70 11.11
N VAL A 57 23.54 2.95 10.01
CA VAL A 57 22.85 1.66 9.86
C VAL A 57 23.78 0.64 9.21
N ASP A 58 23.70 -0.62 9.63
CA ASP A 58 24.46 -1.73 9.04
C ASP A 58 23.71 -2.44 7.90
N SER A 59 22.44 -2.07 7.67
CA SER A 59 21.57 -2.73 6.69
C SER A 59 20.76 -1.73 5.86
N PRO A 60 20.63 -1.94 4.54
CA PRO A 60 21.34 -2.95 3.75
C PRO A 60 22.87 -2.72 3.77
N LEU A 61 23.65 -3.80 3.68
CA LEU A 61 25.12 -3.71 3.58
C LEU A 61 25.55 -2.97 2.30
N PRO A 62 26.69 -2.28 2.31
CA PRO A 62 27.57 -2.06 3.46
C PRO A 62 26.98 -1.03 4.44
N GLY A 63 27.52 -0.99 5.67
CA GLY A 63 27.11 -0.01 6.67
C GLY A 63 27.27 1.42 6.16
N HIS A 64 26.32 2.29 6.45
CA HIS A 64 26.28 3.66 5.92
C HIS A 64 25.61 4.64 6.89
N ALA A 65 25.88 5.93 6.69
CA ALA A 65 25.14 7.02 7.31
C ALA A 65 23.99 7.48 6.40
N GLU A 66 22.80 7.64 6.96
CA GLU A 66 21.62 8.22 6.34
C GLU A 66 21.41 9.66 6.82
N PHE A 67 21.14 10.56 5.87
CA PHE A 67 20.93 12.00 6.08
C PHE A 67 19.50 12.37 5.65
N PHE A 68 18.80 13.16 6.49
CA PHE A 68 17.36 13.45 6.31
C PHE A 68 17.03 14.91 5.94
N GLY A 69 18.03 15.72 5.53
CA GLY A 69 17.81 17.07 5.01
C GLY A 69 17.38 18.13 6.05
N GLN A 70 17.56 17.87 7.36
CA GLN A 70 17.16 18.75 8.46
C GLN A 70 18.38 19.30 9.22
N ARG A 71 19.19 20.13 8.56
CA ARG A 71 20.53 20.51 9.05
C ARG A 71 21.41 19.28 9.34
N SER A 72 21.26 18.25 8.53
CA SER A 72 21.97 16.97 8.68
C SER A 72 23.40 17.10 8.14
N CYS A 73 24.40 16.98 8.99
CA CYS A 73 25.79 16.92 8.58
C CYS A 73 26.65 16.18 9.61
N ILE A 74 27.89 15.88 9.25
CA ILE A 74 28.95 15.48 10.17
C ILE A 74 30.00 16.59 10.12
N GLU A 75 30.10 17.35 11.20
CA GLU A 75 31.11 18.40 11.33
C GLU A 75 32.45 17.75 11.69
N ILE A 76 33.45 17.93 10.84
CA ILE A 76 34.81 17.45 11.06
C ILE A 76 35.65 18.52 11.77
N SER A 77 35.49 19.77 11.33
CA SER A 77 36.12 20.92 11.97
C SER A 77 35.26 22.16 11.80
N ALA A 78 35.09 22.91 12.89
CA ALA A 78 34.48 24.22 12.88
C ALA A 78 35.37 25.32 12.24
N ASN A 79 36.66 25.04 12.07
CA ASN A 79 37.60 25.96 11.45
C ASN A 79 38.75 25.22 10.75
N ILE A 80 38.77 25.27 9.42
CA ILE A 80 39.82 24.67 8.60
C ILE A 80 41.22 25.27 8.81
N ALA A 81 41.34 26.47 9.40
CA ALA A 81 42.65 27.05 9.71
C ALA A 81 43.46 26.23 10.74
N ASN A 82 42.80 25.32 11.47
CA ASN A 82 43.42 24.39 12.40
C ASN A 82 43.88 23.08 11.72
N LEU A 83 43.69 22.96 10.41
CA LEU A 83 44.00 21.77 9.61
C LEU A 83 45.08 22.11 8.58
N ASP A 84 45.99 21.17 8.32
CA ASP A 84 46.97 21.32 7.23
C ASP A 84 46.39 20.73 5.94
N LEU A 85 45.41 21.43 5.37
CA LEU A 85 44.75 20.99 4.14
C LEU A 85 45.72 21.01 2.94
N PRO A 86 45.58 20.09 1.97
CA PRO A 86 46.40 20.07 0.76
C PRO A 86 46.32 21.39 -0.01
N LYS A 87 47.48 21.90 -0.48
CA LYS A 87 47.58 23.24 -1.09
C LYS A 87 47.85 23.23 -2.59
N ASP A 88 48.48 22.18 -3.11
CA ASP A 88 48.93 22.15 -4.51
C ASP A 88 48.03 21.28 -5.39
N GLN A 89 47.59 20.14 -4.85
CA GLN A 89 46.79 19.14 -5.54
C GLN A 89 45.94 18.40 -4.49
N LEU A 90 44.83 17.81 -4.92
CA LEU A 90 43.99 16.99 -4.04
C LEU A 90 43.11 16.02 -4.83
N THR A 91 42.61 15.02 -4.10
CA THR A 91 41.50 14.18 -4.56
C THR A 91 40.46 14.04 -3.44
N LEU A 92 39.20 14.30 -3.77
CA LEU A 92 38.05 14.08 -2.89
C LEU A 92 37.28 12.87 -3.44
N GLU A 93 37.02 11.85 -2.63
CA GLU A 93 36.25 10.67 -3.03
C GLU A 93 35.11 10.40 -2.07
N ALA A 94 33.99 9.91 -2.59
CA ALA A 94 32.90 9.41 -1.79
C ALA A 94 32.15 8.25 -2.45
N TRP A 95 31.67 7.32 -1.62
CA TRP A 95 30.54 6.46 -1.97
C TRP A 95 29.25 7.09 -1.46
N VAL A 96 28.36 7.48 -2.37
CA VAL A 96 27.17 8.29 -2.09
C VAL A 96 25.93 7.79 -2.83
N SER A 97 24.76 7.92 -2.21
CA SER A 97 23.45 7.76 -2.85
C SER A 97 22.55 8.94 -2.51
N ILE A 98 22.08 9.67 -3.53
CA ILE A 98 21.21 10.84 -3.35
C ILE A 98 19.74 10.41 -3.41
N SER A 99 18.98 10.70 -2.36
CA SER A 99 17.55 10.34 -2.29
C SER A 99 16.63 11.47 -2.75
N LYS A 100 17.06 12.72 -2.62
CA LYS A 100 16.30 13.90 -3.03
C LYS A 100 17.22 14.93 -3.68
N PRO A 101 16.95 15.37 -4.92
CA PRO A 101 17.72 16.43 -5.57
C PRO A 101 17.40 17.80 -4.94
N MET A 102 18.32 18.74 -5.09
CA MET A 102 18.18 20.13 -4.64
C MET A 102 19.10 21.03 -5.47
N GLU A 103 18.85 22.35 -5.48
CA GLU A 103 19.67 23.28 -6.28
C GLU A 103 21.16 23.18 -5.94
N TRP A 104 21.47 23.01 -4.65
CA TRP A 104 22.82 22.87 -4.11
C TRP A 104 22.85 21.82 -3.00
N GLY A 105 23.78 20.87 -3.07
CA GLY A 105 24.00 19.90 -1.99
C GLY A 105 25.47 19.49 -1.89
N GLY A 106 25.99 19.42 -0.67
CA GLY A 106 27.38 19.04 -0.42
C GLY A 106 27.53 17.59 0.03
N ILE A 107 28.58 16.93 -0.47
CA ILE A 107 29.02 15.61 -0.04
C ILE A 107 30.15 15.76 0.97
N VAL A 108 31.19 16.51 0.60
CA VAL A 108 32.27 16.95 1.48
C VAL A 108 32.77 18.31 0.99
N GLY A 109 32.97 19.25 1.91
CA GLY A 109 33.34 20.61 1.55
C GLY A 109 34.14 21.33 2.62
N ALA A 110 35.00 22.24 2.16
CA ALA A 110 35.78 23.19 2.93
C ALA A 110 35.84 24.52 2.15
N LEU A 111 34.75 25.29 2.18
CA LEU A 111 34.58 26.47 1.34
C LEU A 111 33.90 27.66 2.05
N GLN A 112 33.96 28.81 1.39
CA GLN A 112 33.06 29.96 1.55
C GLN A 112 32.61 30.38 0.16
N ASP A 113 31.34 30.71 -0.04
CA ASP A 113 30.77 31.16 -1.32
C ASP A 113 29.72 32.26 -1.07
N ASN A 114 30.21 33.40 -0.56
CA ASN A 114 29.35 34.46 -0.06
C ASN A 114 29.35 35.64 -1.05
N GLY A 115 28.58 35.50 -2.13
CA GLY A 115 28.46 36.50 -3.19
C GLY A 115 29.70 36.57 -4.07
N THR A 116 30.54 37.60 -3.92
CA THR A 116 31.79 37.71 -4.71
C THR A 116 33.01 37.10 -4.01
N TYR A 117 32.83 36.57 -2.81
CA TYR A 117 33.89 35.96 -2.02
C TYR A 117 33.76 34.45 -2.05
N GLU A 118 34.50 33.81 -2.96
CA GLU A 118 34.46 32.35 -3.11
C GLU A 118 35.87 31.75 -2.99
N LYS A 119 36.02 30.79 -2.06
CA LYS A 119 37.29 30.18 -1.68
C LYS A 119 37.10 28.72 -1.24
N GLY A 120 38.15 27.92 -1.38
CA GLY A 120 38.17 26.52 -0.96
C GLY A 120 37.68 25.56 -2.04
N TRP A 121 36.99 24.49 -1.61
CA TRP A 121 36.50 23.44 -2.50
C TRP A 121 35.24 22.73 -1.98
N LEU A 122 34.52 22.08 -2.91
CA LEU A 122 33.34 21.26 -2.64
C LEU A 122 33.29 20.07 -3.59
N LEU A 123 33.11 18.86 -3.06
CA LEU A 123 32.51 17.76 -3.80
C LEU A 123 31.03 17.69 -3.44
N GLY A 124 30.15 17.72 -4.44
CA GLY A 124 28.72 17.87 -4.20
C GLY A 124 27.86 17.50 -5.41
N TYR A 125 26.67 18.09 -5.44
CA TYR A 125 25.73 17.98 -6.55
C TYR A 125 24.90 19.26 -6.67
N ARG A 126 24.46 19.53 -7.90
CA ARG A 126 23.55 20.61 -8.24
C ARG A 126 22.40 20.05 -9.05
N LYS A 127 21.17 20.35 -8.64
CA LYS A 127 19.94 19.75 -9.19
C LYS A 127 20.05 18.22 -9.15
N ASP A 128 20.24 17.61 -10.31
CA ASP A 128 20.35 16.17 -10.53
C ASP A 128 21.74 15.75 -11.02
N ARG A 129 22.80 16.54 -10.79
CA ARG A 129 24.14 16.27 -11.35
C ARG A 129 25.22 16.42 -10.30
N PHE A 130 26.18 15.51 -10.27
CA PHE A 130 27.37 15.67 -9.42
C PHE A 130 28.21 16.85 -9.89
N CYS A 131 28.87 17.53 -8.95
CA CYS A 131 29.78 18.62 -9.23
C CYS A 131 31.01 18.60 -8.33
N PHE A 132 32.08 19.19 -8.83
CA PHE A 132 33.28 19.50 -8.07
C PHE A 132 33.60 20.99 -8.25
N ALA A 133 33.82 21.70 -7.16
CA ALA A 133 34.15 23.11 -7.14
C ALA A 133 35.51 23.34 -6.48
N ILE A 134 36.31 24.25 -7.04
CA ILE A 134 37.60 24.63 -6.47
C ILE A 134 37.97 26.07 -6.85
N ASN A 135 38.69 26.77 -5.97
CA ASN A 135 39.29 28.07 -6.25
C ASN A 135 40.82 28.01 -6.04
N THR A 136 41.57 28.59 -6.96
CA THR A 136 43.02 28.61 -6.95
C THR A 136 43.58 30.03 -7.13
N ALA A 137 44.89 30.17 -6.94
CA ALA A 137 45.59 31.43 -7.01
C ALA A 137 45.39 32.09 -8.37
N GLY A 138 45.10 33.40 -8.37
CA GLY A 138 44.80 34.17 -9.58
C GLY A 138 43.32 34.18 -9.99
N HIS A 139 42.46 33.42 -9.31
CA HIS A 139 41.01 33.39 -9.57
C HIS A 139 40.19 34.00 -8.43
N LYS A 140 39.14 34.75 -8.78
CA LYS A 140 38.28 35.45 -7.81
C LYS A 140 37.15 34.56 -7.26
N SER A 141 36.70 33.57 -8.03
CA SER A 141 35.55 32.70 -7.74
C SER A 141 35.88 31.20 -7.87
N LEU A 142 35.02 30.34 -7.35
CA LEU A 142 35.06 28.89 -7.54
C LEU A 142 34.71 28.56 -9.01
N THR A 143 35.38 27.56 -9.59
CA THR A 143 34.92 26.94 -10.83
C THR A 143 34.14 25.67 -10.50
N TYR A 144 32.84 25.69 -10.78
CA TYR A 144 31.93 24.55 -10.61
C TYR A 144 31.92 23.65 -11.86
N LEU A 145 32.70 22.57 -11.82
CA LEU A 145 32.68 21.52 -12.83
C LEU A 145 31.51 20.56 -12.55
N THR A 146 30.53 20.50 -13.45
CA THR A 146 29.30 19.70 -13.29
C THR A 146 29.24 18.59 -14.31
N ALA A 147 28.83 17.39 -13.89
CA ALA A 147 28.70 16.24 -14.77
C ALA A 147 27.64 16.45 -15.86
N ASP A 148 27.94 15.98 -17.08
CA ASP A 148 27.08 16.04 -18.27
C ASP A 148 25.92 15.01 -18.26
N ARG A 149 25.95 14.05 -17.32
CA ARG A 149 24.87 13.09 -17.04
C ARG A 149 24.16 13.32 -15.70
N ALA A 150 22.83 13.11 -15.71
CA ALA A 150 22.01 13.18 -14.51
C ALA A 150 22.18 11.92 -13.65
N LEU A 151 22.05 12.08 -12.33
CA LEU A 151 22.08 11.01 -11.35
C LEU A 151 20.70 10.35 -11.21
N GLU A 152 20.70 9.03 -11.09
CA GLU A 152 19.56 8.22 -10.66
C GLU A 152 19.40 8.27 -9.14
N LEU A 153 18.21 8.65 -8.67
CA LEU A 153 17.92 8.73 -7.23
C LEU A 153 17.97 7.35 -6.57
N GLY A 154 18.60 7.28 -5.41
CA GLY A 154 18.74 6.06 -4.61
C GLY A 154 19.79 5.07 -5.13
N ARG A 155 20.48 5.37 -6.24
CA ARG A 155 21.61 4.58 -6.73
C ARG A 155 22.88 5.00 -5.99
N TRP A 156 23.70 4.03 -5.60
CA TRP A 156 25.05 4.28 -5.11
C TRP A 156 26.00 4.65 -6.26
N TYR A 157 26.81 5.67 -6.05
CA TYR A 157 27.86 6.14 -6.94
C TYR A 157 29.18 6.21 -6.19
N HIS A 158 30.27 5.88 -6.89
CA HIS A 158 31.58 6.37 -6.51
C HIS A 158 31.83 7.69 -7.23
N VAL A 159 32.07 8.77 -6.51
CA VAL A 159 32.28 10.11 -7.09
C VAL A 159 33.62 10.64 -6.63
N ALA A 160 34.41 11.17 -7.56
CA ALA A 160 35.72 11.73 -7.26
C ALA A 160 35.98 13.07 -7.95
N GLY A 161 36.36 14.09 -7.18
CA GLY A 161 36.90 15.36 -7.69
C GLY A 161 38.41 15.35 -7.56
N VAL A 162 39.13 15.57 -8.67
CA VAL A 162 40.60 15.54 -8.72
C VAL A 162 41.12 16.87 -9.23
N TYR A 163 42.12 17.43 -8.55
CA TYR A 163 42.85 18.60 -9.00
C TYR A 163 44.35 18.34 -8.91
N ASP A 164 45.06 18.47 -10.04
CA ASP A 164 46.50 18.16 -10.15
C ASP A 164 47.42 19.40 -10.11
N GLY A 165 46.87 20.55 -9.71
CA GLY A 165 47.57 21.84 -9.77
C GLY A 165 47.40 22.59 -11.10
N THR A 166 46.86 21.93 -12.13
CA THR A 166 46.67 22.52 -13.47
C THR A 166 45.32 22.22 -14.12
N VAL A 167 44.73 21.08 -13.79
CA VAL A 167 43.48 20.58 -14.37
C VAL A 167 42.57 20.05 -13.26
N GLN A 168 41.33 20.51 -13.29
CA GLN A 168 40.22 20.02 -12.47
C GLN A 168 39.51 18.90 -13.24
N ARG A 169 39.26 17.75 -12.61
CA ARG A 169 38.55 16.62 -13.20
C ARG A 169 37.47 16.10 -12.26
N LEU A 170 36.38 15.62 -12.84
CA LEU A 170 35.29 14.97 -12.12
C LEU A 170 35.10 13.56 -12.69
N TYR A 171 35.09 12.58 -11.80
CA TYR A 171 34.84 11.19 -12.12
C TYR A 171 33.58 10.68 -11.42
N VAL A 172 32.81 9.86 -12.13
CA VAL A 172 31.65 9.15 -11.58
C VAL A 172 31.78 7.69 -12.00
N ASP A 173 31.76 6.78 -11.04
CA ASP A 173 31.93 5.33 -11.22
C ASP A 173 33.23 4.98 -11.98
N GLY A 174 34.31 5.70 -11.68
CA GLY A 174 35.62 5.53 -12.32
C GLY A 174 35.75 6.11 -13.73
N GLU A 175 34.68 6.66 -14.31
CA GLU A 175 34.69 7.29 -15.64
C GLU A 175 34.83 8.81 -15.52
N LEU A 176 35.64 9.42 -16.39
CA LEU A 176 35.76 10.88 -16.49
C LEU A 176 34.47 11.47 -17.08
N VAL A 177 33.81 12.36 -16.33
CA VAL A 177 32.55 13.03 -16.75
C VAL A 177 32.69 14.54 -16.94
N GLY A 178 33.88 15.08 -16.70
CA GLY A 178 34.18 16.48 -16.93
C GLY A 178 35.63 16.81 -16.61
N GLU A 179 36.15 17.82 -17.30
CA GLU A 179 37.45 18.42 -17.05
C GLU A 179 37.42 19.91 -17.30
N SER A 180 38.27 20.67 -16.60
CA SER A 180 38.45 22.10 -16.79
C SER A 180 39.89 22.51 -16.50
N THR A 181 40.40 23.45 -17.30
CA THR A 181 41.71 24.07 -17.09
C THR A 181 41.57 25.53 -16.64
N GLU A 182 40.40 25.94 -16.15
CA GLU A 182 40.21 27.32 -15.68
C GLU A 182 41.06 27.61 -14.46
N GLN A 183 40.97 26.77 -13.43
CA GLN A 183 41.71 26.92 -12.18
C GLN A 183 43.13 26.33 -12.33
N LYS A 184 44.15 27.09 -11.91
CA LYS A 184 45.57 26.71 -11.94
C LYS A 184 46.33 27.21 -10.71
N GLY A 185 47.39 26.49 -10.32
CA GLY A 185 48.24 26.84 -9.19
C GLY A 185 47.66 26.43 -7.83
N ALA A 186 48.19 27.03 -6.76
CA ALA A 186 47.83 26.66 -5.40
C ALA A 186 46.34 26.93 -5.08
N ILE A 187 45.73 26.03 -4.31
CA ILE A 187 44.38 26.11 -3.80
C ILE A 187 44.30 27.24 -2.78
N VAL A 188 43.28 28.11 -2.90
CA VAL A 188 43.10 29.23 -1.98
C VAL A 188 41.97 28.94 -1.01
N TYR A 189 42.32 28.84 0.25
CA TYR A 189 41.38 28.62 1.35
C TYR A 189 40.92 29.94 1.99
N PRO A 190 39.66 30.02 2.47
CA PRO A 190 39.24 31.11 3.33
C PRO A 190 39.94 31.01 4.70
N PRO A 191 40.14 32.12 5.43
CA PRO A 191 40.75 32.10 6.77
C PRO A 191 39.87 31.38 7.81
N LYS A 192 38.58 31.20 7.51
CA LYS A 192 37.64 30.43 8.32
C LYS A 192 36.61 29.77 7.40
N ALA A 193 36.46 28.46 7.54
CA ALA A 193 35.37 27.66 6.98
C ALA A 193 35.22 26.38 7.79
N TRP A 194 34.12 25.67 7.59
CA TRP A 194 33.91 24.34 8.16
C TRP A 194 34.45 23.27 7.23
N LEU A 195 35.04 22.21 7.78
CA LEU A 195 35.16 20.94 7.06
C LEU A 195 33.95 20.09 7.42
N THR A 196 33.07 19.86 6.45
CA THR A 196 31.78 19.20 6.69
C THR A 196 31.57 18.06 5.69
N VAL A 197 31.01 16.95 6.18
CA VAL A 197 30.48 15.85 5.38
C VAL A 197 28.96 15.88 5.43
N GLY A 198 28.29 15.66 4.30
CA GLY A 198 26.82 15.61 4.25
C GLY A 198 26.11 16.95 4.05
N ALA A 199 26.83 18.06 3.90
CA ALA A 199 26.24 19.37 3.65
C ALA A 199 27.15 20.28 2.83
N TYR A 200 26.52 21.16 2.05
CA TYR A 200 27.12 22.41 1.61
C TYR A 200 26.99 23.39 2.77
N ARG A 201 28.08 24.00 3.21
CA ARG A 201 28.09 24.89 4.37
C ARG A 201 29.15 25.97 4.22
N ASP A 202 28.70 27.21 4.31
CA ASP A 202 29.49 28.43 4.46
C ASP A 202 28.85 29.32 5.55
N ASP A 203 29.12 30.62 5.53
CA ASP A 203 28.67 31.53 6.60
C ASP A 203 27.15 31.82 6.56
N ASP A 204 26.53 31.87 5.38
CA ASP A 204 25.11 32.21 5.20
C ASP A 204 24.24 31.13 4.53
N GLU A 205 24.85 30.05 4.03
CA GLU A 205 24.17 28.91 3.42
C GLU A 205 24.44 27.58 4.16
N PHE A 206 23.38 26.75 4.23
CA PHE A 206 23.45 25.41 4.83
C PHE A 206 22.53 24.46 4.07
N PHE A 207 23.03 23.82 3.01
CA PHE A 207 22.26 22.87 2.22
C PHE A 207 22.67 21.42 2.56
N SER A 208 21.90 20.82 3.46
CA SER A 208 22.09 19.43 3.89
C SER A 208 21.58 18.44 2.87
N MET A 209 22.36 17.40 2.59
CA MET A 209 21.89 16.33 1.71
C MET A 209 20.72 15.55 2.32
N THR A 210 19.91 14.95 1.46
CA THR A 210 19.02 13.85 1.82
C THR A 210 19.46 12.63 1.02
N GLY A 211 20.05 11.66 1.70
CA GLY A 211 20.78 10.59 1.02
C GLY A 211 21.56 9.69 1.97
N LYS A 212 22.51 8.96 1.42
CA LYS A 212 23.33 7.97 2.11
C LYS A 212 24.80 8.17 1.75
N LEU A 213 25.69 7.99 2.72
CA LEU A 213 27.13 7.99 2.53
C LEU A 213 27.75 6.78 3.21
N ASN A 214 28.66 6.08 2.53
CA ASN A 214 29.37 4.93 3.09
C ASN A 214 30.83 5.27 3.40
N GLU A 215 31.54 5.94 2.50
CA GLU A 215 32.96 6.27 2.66
C GLU A 215 33.20 7.67 2.10
N VAL A 216 34.07 8.43 2.76
CA VAL A 216 34.59 9.72 2.29
C VAL A 216 36.09 9.76 2.51
N ARG A 217 36.85 10.22 1.52
CA ARG A 217 38.31 10.28 1.55
C ARG A 217 38.82 11.58 0.94
N ILE A 218 39.88 12.12 1.52
CA ILE A 218 40.63 13.29 1.04
C ILE A 218 42.09 12.88 0.92
N LEU A 219 42.64 12.99 -0.29
CA LEU A 219 44.05 12.75 -0.60
C LEU A 219 44.78 14.06 -0.85
N GLY A 220 46.04 14.12 -0.45
CA GLY A 220 46.96 15.23 -0.75
C GLY A 220 47.58 15.18 -2.15
N SER A 221 47.16 14.20 -2.98
CA SER A 221 47.59 14.01 -4.37
C SER A 221 46.43 13.95 -5.34
N ALA A 222 46.73 14.17 -6.61
CA ALA A 222 45.85 13.84 -7.72
C ALA A 222 45.91 12.35 -8.04
N ALA A 223 44.81 11.63 -7.76
CA ALA A 223 44.68 10.23 -8.12
C ALA A 223 44.60 10.06 -9.64
N SER A 224 45.23 9.02 -10.16
CA SER A 224 45.12 8.64 -11.56
C SER A 224 43.74 8.03 -11.88
N ALA A 225 43.31 8.16 -13.13
CA ALA A 225 42.07 7.53 -13.60
C ALA A 225 42.05 6.01 -13.37
N SER A 226 43.21 5.34 -13.51
CA SER A 226 43.31 3.90 -13.27
C SER A 226 43.10 3.52 -11.80
N GLU A 227 43.56 4.34 -10.86
CA GLU A 227 43.37 4.09 -9.43
C GLU A 227 41.90 4.26 -9.02
N LEU A 228 41.25 5.30 -9.52
CA LEU A 228 39.83 5.55 -9.30
C LEU A 228 38.96 4.42 -9.89
N ALA A 229 39.24 4.01 -11.12
CA ALA A 229 38.55 2.88 -11.74
C ALA A 229 38.76 1.58 -10.94
N LYS A 230 39.97 1.32 -10.44
CA LYS A 230 40.26 0.15 -9.60
C LYS A 230 39.49 0.20 -8.27
N ARG A 231 39.43 1.36 -7.60
CA ARG A 231 38.67 1.55 -6.35
C ARG A 231 37.17 1.36 -6.57
N TYR A 232 36.62 1.91 -7.65
CA TYR A 232 35.23 1.69 -8.05
C TYR A 232 34.91 0.20 -8.27
N LEU A 233 35.67 -0.46 -9.15
CA LEU A 233 35.45 -1.86 -9.52
C LEU A 233 35.56 -2.81 -8.31
N ALA A 234 36.44 -2.51 -7.36
CA ALA A 234 36.63 -3.33 -6.17
C ALA A 234 35.41 -3.34 -5.22
N ARG A 235 34.56 -2.29 -5.26
CA ARG A 235 33.46 -2.13 -4.29
C ARG A 235 32.07 -2.05 -4.90
N ARG A 236 31.91 -1.81 -6.22
CA ARG A 236 30.58 -1.58 -6.83
C ARG A 236 29.53 -2.66 -6.53
N ASP A 237 29.94 -3.92 -6.43
CA ASP A 237 29.04 -5.07 -6.30
C ASP A 237 28.58 -5.32 -4.85
N ILE A 238 29.14 -4.62 -3.86
CA ILE A 238 28.71 -4.72 -2.46
C ILE A 238 27.49 -3.83 -2.16
N PHE A 239 27.23 -2.82 -3.00
CA PHE A 239 26.15 -1.86 -2.79
C PHE A 239 24.84 -2.35 -3.42
N PRO A 240 23.70 -2.15 -2.75
CA PRO A 240 22.41 -2.56 -3.28
C PRO A 240 22.06 -1.73 -4.52
N LYS A 241 21.47 -2.40 -5.51
CA LYS A 241 20.91 -1.71 -6.68
C LYS A 241 19.73 -0.83 -6.24
N PRO A 242 19.53 0.34 -6.86
CA PRO A 242 18.35 1.16 -6.60
C PRO A 242 17.07 0.35 -6.86
N VAL A 243 16.09 0.45 -5.96
CA VAL A 243 14.77 -0.14 -6.21
C VAL A 243 14.13 0.68 -7.33
N PRO A 244 13.79 0.09 -8.48
CA PRO A 244 13.15 0.82 -9.56
C PRO A 244 11.85 1.44 -9.07
N LYS A 245 11.57 2.69 -9.46
CA LYS A 245 10.26 3.29 -9.17
C LYS A 245 9.17 2.39 -9.78
N PRO A 246 8.14 2.00 -9.00
CA PRO A 246 7.11 1.14 -9.54
C PRO A 246 6.34 1.87 -10.64
N GLN A 247 6.14 1.19 -11.77
CA GLN A 247 5.31 1.73 -12.84
C GLN A 247 3.83 1.73 -12.43
N PRO A 248 3.01 2.64 -12.96
CA PRO A 248 1.58 2.61 -12.72
C PRO A 248 0.97 1.28 -13.20
N LEU A 249 0.21 0.64 -12.31
CA LEU A 249 -0.59 -0.54 -12.61
C LEU A 249 -2.04 -0.11 -12.83
N ALA A 250 -2.56 -0.40 -14.02
CA ALA A 250 -3.99 -0.32 -14.28
C ALA A 250 -4.67 -1.60 -13.78
N VAL A 251 -5.78 -1.44 -13.07
CA VAL A 251 -6.69 -2.54 -12.75
C VAL A 251 -7.67 -2.63 -13.91
N ALA A 252 -7.61 -3.71 -14.68
CA ALA A 252 -8.43 -3.93 -15.87
C ALA A 252 -9.89 -4.16 -15.50
N TYR A 253 -10.12 -4.91 -14.42
CA TYR A 253 -11.46 -5.19 -13.89
C TYR A 253 -11.47 -5.21 -12.36
N GLY A 254 -12.49 -4.59 -11.77
CA GLY A 254 -12.60 -4.35 -10.32
C GLY A 254 -11.89 -3.06 -9.86
N PRO A 255 -11.41 -3.00 -8.60
CA PRO A 255 -11.47 -4.06 -7.61
C PRO A 255 -12.86 -4.23 -6.99
N PHE A 256 -13.21 -5.47 -6.64
CA PHE A 256 -14.41 -5.79 -5.88
C PHE A 256 -14.02 -6.20 -4.47
N VAL A 257 -14.79 -5.74 -3.49
CA VAL A 257 -14.64 -6.13 -2.09
C VAL A 257 -15.90 -6.84 -1.65
N ASP A 258 -15.78 -8.13 -1.36
CA ASP A 258 -16.92 -8.98 -1.01
C ASP A 258 -16.78 -9.44 0.45
N TRP A 259 -17.77 -9.09 1.27
CA TRP A 259 -17.82 -9.48 2.68
C TRP A 259 -18.07 -10.99 2.83
N LEU A 260 -17.24 -11.66 3.63
CA LEU A 260 -17.47 -13.05 4.07
C LEU A 260 -18.17 -13.11 5.42
N ASP A 261 -17.85 -12.18 6.33
CA ASP A 261 -18.48 -11.92 7.63
C ASP A 261 -18.07 -10.52 8.14
N ARG A 262 -18.40 -10.13 9.37
CA ARG A 262 -18.09 -8.77 9.88
C ARG A 262 -16.60 -8.47 10.06
N THR A 263 -15.75 -9.48 10.14
CA THR A 263 -14.31 -9.32 10.35
C THR A 263 -13.49 -9.74 9.13
N THR A 264 -14.13 -10.30 8.11
CA THR A 264 -13.46 -10.91 6.96
C THR A 264 -14.09 -10.46 5.64
N ALA A 265 -13.25 -10.01 4.71
CA ALA A 265 -13.64 -9.69 3.35
C ALA A 265 -12.61 -10.25 2.35
N THR A 266 -13.02 -10.40 1.10
CA THR A 266 -12.11 -10.71 -0.01
C THR A 266 -11.97 -9.49 -0.92
N ILE A 267 -10.78 -9.31 -1.49
CA ILE A 267 -10.56 -8.37 -2.58
C ILE A 267 -10.20 -9.16 -3.82
N SER A 268 -10.97 -8.97 -4.89
CA SER A 268 -10.68 -9.51 -6.21
C SER A 268 -10.38 -8.41 -7.22
N TRP A 269 -9.41 -8.65 -8.10
CA TRP A 269 -9.06 -7.74 -9.18
C TRP A 269 -8.43 -8.49 -10.36
N GLU A 270 -8.51 -7.88 -11.54
CA GLU A 270 -7.86 -8.38 -12.76
C GLU A 270 -6.91 -7.32 -13.35
N VAL A 271 -5.84 -7.78 -13.98
CA VAL A 271 -4.85 -6.97 -14.69
C VAL A 271 -4.63 -7.48 -16.12
N ASP A 272 -4.17 -6.60 -17.00
CA ASP A 272 -3.98 -6.92 -18.43
C ASP A 272 -2.86 -7.96 -18.66
N GLU A 273 -1.79 -7.88 -17.87
CA GLU A 273 -0.62 -8.76 -17.99
C GLU A 273 -0.44 -9.66 -16.77
N PRO A 274 -0.11 -10.95 -16.96
CA PRO A 274 0.11 -11.86 -15.84
C PRO A 274 1.22 -11.37 -14.91
N MET A 275 0.93 -11.29 -13.62
CA MET A 275 1.88 -10.86 -12.60
C MET A 275 1.72 -11.65 -11.31
N LEU A 276 2.69 -11.54 -10.40
CA LEU A 276 2.50 -11.97 -9.01
C LEU A 276 1.81 -10.84 -8.24
N GLY A 277 0.51 -10.98 -8.00
CA GLY A 277 -0.32 -9.96 -7.37
C GLY A 277 -0.18 -9.91 -5.85
N ARG A 278 -0.13 -8.70 -5.30
CA ARG A 278 -0.15 -8.43 -3.86
C ARG A 278 -1.04 -7.23 -3.55
N VAL A 279 -1.61 -7.21 -2.35
CA VAL A 279 -2.33 -6.05 -1.80
C VAL A 279 -1.56 -5.52 -0.60
N ARG A 280 -1.11 -4.27 -0.68
CA ARG A 280 -0.73 -3.53 0.53
C ARG A 280 -1.99 -3.03 1.19
N TRP A 281 -2.30 -3.57 2.36
CA TRP A 281 -3.48 -3.25 3.15
C TRP A 281 -3.09 -2.38 4.35
N SER A 282 -3.61 -1.16 4.40
CA SER A 282 -3.33 -0.18 5.45
C SER A 282 -4.53 -0.03 6.38
N MET A 283 -4.30 -0.33 7.66
CA MET A 283 -5.28 -0.26 8.73
C MET A 283 -5.53 1.19 9.20
N PRO A 284 -6.66 1.47 9.88
CA PRO A 284 -6.98 2.81 10.39
C PRO A 284 -5.93 3.37 11.37
N ASN A 285 -5.19 2.50 12.05
CA ASN A 285 -4.11 2.87 12.97
C ASN A 285 -2.78 3.22 12.26
N GLY A 286 -2.75 3.22 10.93
CA GLY A 286 -1.57 3.53 10.11
C GLY A 286 -0.62 2.34 9.86
N LYS A 287 -0.82 1.19 10.51
CA LYS A 287 -0.02 -0.02 10.19
C LYS A 287 -0.44 -0.58 8.84
N SER A 288 0.51 -1.14 8.09
CA SER A 288 0.26 -1.77 6.79
C SER A 288 0.78 -3.21 6.76
N VAL A 289 0.13 -4.07 5.98
CA VAL A 289 0.54 -5.45 5.72
C VAL A 289 0.44 -5.76 4.22
N ASP A 290 1.40 -6.51 3.68
CA ASP A 290 1.36 -6.97 2.30
C ASP A 290 0.76 -8.39 2.26
N LEU A 291 -0.42 -8.51 1.63
CA LEU A 291 -1.17 -9.76 1.43
C LEU A 291 -0.94 -10.27 0.00
N SER A 292 -0.89 -11.58 -0.21
CA SER A 292 -0.70 -12.19 -1.54
C SER A 292 -1.37 -13.55 -1.61
N ASP A 293 -1.94 -13.85 -2.78
CA ASP A 293 -2.40 -15.19 -3.15
C ASP A 293 -1.26 -16.13 -3.58
N ARG A 294 -0.04 -15.59 -3.71
CA ARG A 294 1.18 -16.25 -4.22
C ARG A 294 1.01 -16.91 -5.59
N HIS A 295 0.00 -16.47 -6.35
CA HIS A 295 -0.29 -17.00 -7.68
C HIS A 295 0.15 -15.99 -8.75
N GLN A 296 0.75 -16.52 -9.83
CA GLN A 296 1.09 -15.73 -11.00
C GLN A 296 -0.01 -15.89 -12.05
N GLY A 297 -0.74 -14.81 -12.33
CA GLY A 297 -1.90 -14.82 -13.21
C GLY A 297 -2.39 -13.40 -13.49
N ARG A 298 -3.50 -13.30 -14.23
CA ARG A 298 -4.19 -12.02 -14.47
C ARG A 298 -5.22 -11.71 -13.40
N GLN A 299 -5.80 -12.75 -12.82
CA GLN A 299 -6.83 -12.67 -11.79
C GLN A 299 -6.22 -12.95 -10.43
N HIS A 300 -6.60 -12.12 -9.48
CA HIS A 300 -6.08 -12.21 -8.12
C HIS A 300 -7.22 -12.09 -7.12
N LEU A 301 -7.06 -12.81 -6.01
CA LEU A 301 -7.99 -12.77 -4.89
C LEU A 301 -7.23 -12.89 -3.58
N VAL A 302 -7.38 -11.90 -2.70
CA VAL A 302 -6.82 -11.97 -1.34
C VAL A 302 -7.93 -11.91 -0.30
N THR A 303 -7.72 -12.58 0.82
CA THR A 303 -8.61 -12.49 1.98
C THR A 303 -8.01 -11.57 3.03
N ILE A 304 -8.81 -10.61 3.49
CA ILE A 304 -8.49 -9.73 4.61
C ILE A 304 -9.26 -10.23 5.82
N ARG A 305 -8.60 -10.27 6.97
CA ARG A 305 -9.15 -10.71 8.25
C ARG A 305 -9.01 -9.58 9.28
N ASP A 306 -9.64 -9.78 10.43
CA ASP A 306 -9.55 -8.92 11.60
C ASP A 306 -9.97 -7.47 11.30
N LEU A 307 -10.97 -7.29 10.42
CA LEU A 307 -11.56 -6.00 10.15
C LEU A 307 -12.26 -5.49 11.42
N VAL A 308 -11.83 -4.33 11.88
CA VAL A 308 -12.54 -3.56 12.92
C VAL A 308 -13.77 -2.87 12.31
N PRO A 309 -14.91 -2.83 13.03
CA PRO A 309 -16.07 -2.03 12.65
C PRO A 309 -15.75 -0.54 12.56
N ASP A 310 -16.47 0.17 11.69
CA ASP A 310 -16.39 1.64 11.52
C ASP A 310 -14.97 2.18 11.27
N GLY A 311 -14.10 1.33 10.71
CA GLY A 311 -12.75 1.67 10.30
C GLY A 311 -12.66 2.08 8.83
N GLN A 312 -11.84 3.10 8.56
CA GLN A 312 -11.42 3.50 7.22
C GLN A 312 -10.05 2.92 6.88
N TYR A 313 -10.00 2.12 5.84
CA TYR A 313 -8.81 1.45 5.34
C TYR A 313 -8.39 2.04 4.00
N THR A 314 -7.12 1.86 3.67
CA THR A 314 -6.62 2.12 2.31
C THR A 314 -5.85 0.93 1.79
N TYR A 315 -5.86 0.74 0.48
CA TYR A 315 -5.13 -0.36 -0.13
C TYR A 315 -4.60 -0.05 -1.52
N GLN A 316 -3.54 -0.74 -1.90
CA GLN A 316 -2.88 -0.63 -3.20
C GLN A 316 -2.51 -2.02 -3.72
N PHE A 317 -2.66 -2.22 -5.03
CA PHE A 317 -2.18 -3.41 -5.71
C PHE A 317 -0.71 -3.22 -6.07
N LEU A 318 0.11 -4.19 -5.73
CA LEU A 318 1.53 -4.25 -6.00
C LEU A 318 1.83 -5.51 -6.79
N GLY A 319 2.82 -5.45 -7.69
CA GLY A 319 3.22 -6.63 -8.46
C GLY A 319 4.58 -6.47 -9.11
N SER A 320 4.91 -7.40 -10.00
CA SER A 320 6.03 -7.33 -10.91
C SER A 320 5.56 -7.77 -12.30
N ALA A 321 5.67 -6.88 -13.28
CA ALA A 321 5.38 -7.14 -14.69
C ALA A 321 6.71 -7.03 -15.47
N GLU A 322 7.06 -8.07 -16.23
CA GLU A 322 8.33 -8.13 -16.99
C GLU A 322 9.58 -7.82 -16.14
N GLY A 323 9.56 -8.20 -14.86
CA GLY A 323 10.66 -7.95 -13.93
C GLY A 323 10.72 -6.52 -13.35
N ARG A 324 9.78 -5.64 -13.71
CA ARG A 324 9.66 -4.28 -13.14
C ARG A 324 8.57 -4.22 -12.09
N PRO A 325 8.80 -3.56 -10.94
CA PRO A 325 7.76 -3.34 -9.95
C PRO A 325 6.62 -2.50 -10.56
N VAL A 326 5.39 -2.87 -10.26
CA VAL A 326 4.17 -2.14 -10.65
C VAL A 326 3.32 -1.82 -9.42
N GLN A 327 2.64 -0.68 -9.42
CA GLN A 327 1.78 -0.24 -8.31
C GLN A 327 0.53 0.48 -8.81
N SER A 328 -0.63 0.20 -8.23
CA SER A 328 -1.88 0.90 -8.56
C SER A 328 -2.01 2.23 -7.82
N ARG A 329 -3.05 3.00 -8.17
CA ARG A 329 -3.56 4.06 -7.29
C ARG A 329 -4.00 3.49 -5.94
N THR A 330 -4.13 4.37 -4.95
CA THR A 330 -4.71 4.03 -3.64
C THR A 330 -6.22 3.98 -3.71
N TYR A 331 -6.79 2.89 -3.21
CA TYR A 331 -8.22 2.69 -3.03
C TYR A 331 -8.58 2.85 -1.55
N LYS A 332 -9.86 3.11 -1.27
CA LYS A 332 -10.41 3.22 0.09
C LYS A 332 -11.42 2.11 0.32
N PHE A 333 -11.46 1.62 1.56
CA PHE A 333 -12.50 0.71 2.02
C PHE A 333 -13.00 1.19 3.37
N ASP A 334 -14.31 1.34 3.50
CA ASP A 334 -14.96 1.81 4.71
C ASP A 334 -15.84 0.69 5.26
N SER A 335 -15.41 0.13 6.38
CA SER A 335 -16.04 -1.02 7.01
C SER A 335 -17.36 -0.69 7.72
N SER A 336 -17.74 0.60 7.83
CA SER A 336 -19.08 0.98 8.28
C SER A 336 -20.17 0.55 7.28
N PHE A 337 -19.82 0.39 6.01
CA PHE A 337 -20.70 -0.10 4.95
C PHE A 337 -20.79 -1.63 4.93
N TYR A 338 -21.23 -2.21 6.05
CA TYR A 338 -21.59 -3.61 6.16
C TYR A 338 -23.10 -3.79 6.00
N TYR A 339 -23.56 -4.02 4.77
CA TYR A 339 -24.99 -4.14 4.43
C TYR A 339 -25.59 -5.54 4.61
N ARG A 340 -24.87 -6.46 5.25
CA ARG A 340 -25.41 -7.79 5.55
C ARG A 340 -26.40 -7.74 6.71
N LEU A 341 -27.42 -8.59 6.65
CA LEU A 341 -28.45 -8.67 7.68
C LEU A 341 -27.84 -9.00 9.05
N PRO A 342 -28.38 -8.44 10.14
CA PRO A 342 -27.95 -8.79 11.50
C PRO A 342 -28.23 -10.27 11.79
N ASP A 343 -27.33 -10.90 12.56
CA ASP A 343 -27.53 -12.27 13.05
C ASP A 343 -28.78 -12.31 13.93
N ALA A 344 -29.69 -13.25 13.64
CA ALA A 344 -30.85 -13.53 14.48
C ALA A 344 -30.62 -14.86 15.20
N PRO A 345 -30.87 -14.95 16.52
CA PRO A 345 -30.81 -16.22 17.24
C PRO A 345 -31.99 -17.07 16.74
N LEU A 346 -31.75 -17.93 15.75
CA LEU A 346 -32.75 -18.80 15.10
C LEU A 346 -33.31 -19.84 16.10
N GLY A 347 -34.13 -19.41 17.06
CA GLY A 347 -34.67 -20.24 18.14
C GLY A 347 -35.54 -21.40 17.63
N GLN A 348 -35.78 -22.39 18.49
CA GLN A 348 -36.56 -23.61 18.17
C GLN A 348 -38.06 -23.46 18.48
N ALA A 349 -38.73 -22.40 18.03
CA ALA A 349 -40.18 -22.33 18.16
C ALA A 349 -40.83 -23.58 17.52
N ALA A 350 -41.60 -24.32 18.31
CA ALA A 350 -42.23 -25.58 17.90
C ALA A 350 -43.46 -25.28 17.06
N LEU A 351 -43.40 -25.61 15.76
CA LEU A 351 -44.46 -25.34 14.81
C LEU A 351 -45.16 -26.63 14.40
N ALA A 352 -46.50 -26.66 14.52
CA ALA A 352 -47.32 -27.80 14.15
C ALA A 352 -47.15 -28.22 12.67
N SER A 353 -46.80 -27.27 11.80
CA SER A 353 -46.69 -27.46 10.34
C SER A 353 -45.24 -27.64 9.84
N ALA A 354 -44.25 -27.71 10.74
CA ALA A 354 -42.83 -27.59 10.39
C ALA A 354 -42.36 -28.58 9.31
N ALA A 355 -42.74 -29.86 9.40
CA ALA A 355 -42.30 -30.89 8.46
C ALA A 355 -42.82 -30.66 7.02
N LYS A 356 -44.09 -30.23 6.88
CA LYS A 356 -44.70 -29.93 5.57
C LYS A 356 -44.09 -28.67 4.95
N VAL A 357 -43.80 -27.67 5.79
CA VAL A 357 -43.30 -26.37 5.34
C VAL A 357 -41.82 -26.42 4.95
N SER A 358 -40.99 -27.16 5.69
CA SER A 358 -39.55 -27.18 5.44
C SER A 358 -39.20 -27.68 4.03
N GLY A 359 -39.85 -28.75 3.56
CA GLY A 359 -39.68 -29.28 2.20
C GLY A 359 -40.24 -28.36 1.11
N ALA A 360 -41.34 -27.65 1.39
CA ALA A 360 -41.88 -26.65 0.48
C ALA A 360 -40.95 -25.44 0.34
N VAL A 361 -40.32 -24.98 1.42
CA VAL A 361 -39.35 -23.88 1.39
C VAL A 361 -38.14 -24.21 0.53
N ASP A 362 -37.61 -25.43 0.60
CA ASP A 362 -36.48 -25.84 -0.24
C ASP A 362 -36.83 -25.72 -1.73
N GLN A 363 -38.03 -26.20 -2.12
CA GLN A 363 -38.54 -26.10 -3.48
C GLN A 363 -38.78 -24.66 -3.91
N ILE A 364 -39.40 -23.83 -3.05
CA ILE A 364 -39.66 -22.41 -3.33
C ILE A 364 -38.34 -21.67 -3.60
N LEU A 365 -37.33 -21.86 -2.74
CA LEU A 365 -36.04 -21.16 -2.87
C LEU A 365 -35.26 -21.62 -4.10
N GLU A 366 -35.39 -22.89 -4.49
CA GLU A 366 -34.81 -23.42 -5.74
C GLU A 366 -35.53 -22.87 -6.98
N LEU A 367 -36.86 -22.89 -7.01
CA LEU A 367 -37.66 -22.37 -8.13
C LEU A 367 -37.45 -20.88 -8.36
N ALA A 368 -37.31 -20.11 -7.29
CA ALA A 368 -37.17 -18.66 -7.35
C ALA A 368 -35.72 -18.17 -7.50
N ASP A 369 -34.73 -19.06 -7.34
CA ASP A 369 -33.30 -18.71 -7.20
C ASP A 369 -33.07 -17.55 -6.21
N ALA A 370 -33.85 -17.53 -5.11
CA ALA A 370 -33.97 -16.38 -4.21
C ALA A 370 -33.42 -16.71 -2.82
N ARG A 371 -32.09 -16.73 -2.66
CA ARG A 371 -31.44 -17.02 -1.36
C ARG A 371 -31.21 -15.79 -0.48
N ALA A 372 -31.36 -14.58 -1.00
CA ALA A 372 -31.18 -13.31 -0.27
C ALA A 372 -32.13 -12.22 -0.82
N GLY A 373 -32.33 -11.13 -0.06
CA GLY A 373 -33.17 -10.00 -0.46
C GLY A 373 -34.42 -9.84 0.39
N TYR A 374 -35.56 -9.47 -0.20
CA TYR A 374 -36.84 -9.24 0.49
C TYR A 374 -37.91 -10.22 0.03
N CYS A 375 -38.53 -10.90 0.98
CA CYS A 375 -39.65 -11.81 0.74
C CYS A 375 -40.95 -11.30 1.36
N LEU A 376 -42.04 -11.33 0.60
CA LEU A 376 -43.40 -11.07 1.09
C LEU A 376 -44.17 -12.39 1.22
N VAL A 377 -44.65 -12.68 2.42
CA VAL A 377 -45.55 -13.80 2.73
C VAL A 377 -46.98 -13.26 2.80
N LEU A 378 -47.83 -13.65 1.86
CA LEU A 378 -49.23 -13.27 1.81
C LEU A 378 -50.13 -14.28 2.53
N GLY A 379 -51.00 -13.78 3.40
CA GLY A 379 -51.98 -14.61 4.09
C GLY A 379 -51.31 -15.47 5.16
N GLY A 380 -50.92 -14.89 6.28
CA GLY A 380 -50.33 -15.64 7.38
C GLY A 380 -51.32 -16.59 8.07
N VAL A 381 -50.85 -17.76 8.50
CA VAL A 381 -51.60 -18.79 9.22
C VAL A 381 -51.03 -18.96 10.62
N ASP A 382 -49.83 -19.54 10.72
CA ASP A 382 -49.13 -19.82 11.97
C ASP A 382 -47.71 -19.22 11.99
N GLY A 383 -47.23 -18.66 10.87
CA GLY A 383 -45.90 -18.07 10.75
C GLY A 383 -44.79 -19.07 10.43
N SER A 384 -45.13 -20.35 10.23
CA SER A 384 -44.16 -21.41 9.95
C SER A 384 -43.39 -21.21 8.65
N LEU A 385 -44.05 -20.76 7.59
CA LEU A 385 -43.42 -20.46 6.31
C LEU A 385 -42.44 -19.30 6.44
N ALA A 386 -42.84 -18.24 7.17
CA ALA A 386 -41.98 -17.09 7.41
C ALA A 386 -40.74 -17.47 8.22
N LEU A 387 -40.89 -18.29 9.26
CA LEU A 387 -39.78 -18.73 10.10
C LEU A 387 -38.81 -19.66 9.33
N GLU A 388 -39.34 -20.63 8.59
CA GLU A 388 -38.50 -21.54 7.80
C GLU A 388 -37.75 -20.82 6.66
N LEU A 389 -38.38 -19.81 6.03
CA LEU A 389 -37.68 -18.94 5.07
C LEU A 389 -36.51 -18.21 5.72
N VAL A 390 -36.69 -17.64 6.92
CA VAL A 390 -35.60 -16.99 7.66
C VAL A 390 -34.48 -17.98 8.02
N ARG A 391 -34.82 -19.22 8.38
CA ARG A 391 -33.83 -20.25 8.75
C ARG A 391 -33.00 -20.76 7.57
N LYS A 392 -33.54 -20.75 6.36
CA LYS A 392 -32.94 -21.36 5.16
C LYS A 392 -32.43 -20.37 4.12
N SER A 393 -32.46 -19.08 4.42
CA SER A 393 -32.05 -18.02 3.49
C SER A 393 -31.58 -16.76 4.22
N ASP A 394 -31.01 -15.83 3.46
CA ASP A 394 -30.70 -14.46 3.87
C ASP A 394 -31.81 -13.48 3.44
N LEU A 395 -33.06 -13.95 3.34
CA LEU A 395 -34.21 -13.08 3.08
C LEU A 395 -34.61 -12.30 4.33
N GLN A 396 -34.95 -11.03 4.14
CA GLN A 396 -35.75 -10.23 5.06
C GLN A 396 -37.23 -10.51 4.76
N VAL A 397 -37.93 -11.12 5.72
CA VAL A 397 -39.30 -11.61 5.51
C VAL A 397 -40.33 -10.62 6.05
N MET A 398 -41.36 -10.34 5.25
CA MET A 398 -42.53 -9.55 5.67
C MET A 398 -43.79 -10.38 5.49
N VAL A 399 -44.55 -10.58 6.57
CA VAL A 399 -45.86 -11.24 6.55
C VAL A 399 -46.95 -10.18 6.48
N LEU A 400 -47.88 -10.33 5.55
CA LEU A 400 -49.05 -9.47 5.41
C LEU A 400 -50.33 -10.29 5.64
N GLU A 401 -51.09 -9.92 6.67
CA GLU A 401 -52.29 -10.65 7.10
C GLU A 401 -53.39 -9.68 7.58
N GLN A 402 -54.66 -9.99 7.30
CA GLN A 402 -55.80 -9.12 7.62
C GLN A 402 -56.41 -9.44 9.00
N ASP A 403 -56.36 -10.70 9.43
CA ASP A 403 -56.93 -11.11 10.72
C ASP A 403 -55.99 -10.72 11.87
N ALA A 404 -56.42 -9.76 12.70
CA ALA A 404 -55.66 -9.26 13.82
C ALA A 404 -55.26 -10.35 14.84
N ALA A 405 -56.05 -11.41 14.99
CA ALA A 405 -55.72 -12.52 15.89
C ALA A 405 -54.62 -13.42 15.29
N ARG A 406 -54.64 -13.69 13.98
CA ARG A 406 -53.54 -14.36 13.27
C ARG A 406 -52.26 -13.52 13.35
N VAL A 407 -52.34 -12.21 13.09
CA VAL A 407 -51.20 -11.29 13.21
C VAL A 407 -50.55 -11.38 14.60
N ARG A 408 -51.34 -11.32 15.69
CA ARG A 408 -50.80 -11.44 17.05
C ARG A 408 -50.11 -12.78 17.30
N ARG A 409 -50.68 -13.89 16.82
CA ARG A 409 -50.08 -15.22 16.97
C ARG A 409 -48.75 -15.34 16.22
N ILE A 410 -48.71 -14.91 14.96
CA ILE A 410 -47.51 -14.97 14.12
C ILE A 410 -46.39 -14.12 14.73
N ARG A 411 -46.72 -12.93 15.25
CA ARG A 411 -45.75 -12.09 15.96
C ARG A 411 -45.15 -12.81 17.17
N ALA A 412 -45.98 -13.45 18.00
CA ALA A 412 -45.50 -14.19 19.17
C ALA A 412 -44.57 -15.35 18.79
N VAL A 413 -44.90 -16.10 17.74
CA VAL A 413 -44.06 -17.20 17.21
C VAL A 413 -42.71 -16.69 16.72
N LEU A 414 -42.69 -15.60 15.95
CA LEU A 414 -41.45 -15.03 15.42
C LEU A 414 -40.61 -14.36 16.51
N ASP A 415 -41.24 -13.83 17.55
CA ASP A 415 -40.60 -13.23 18.72
C ASP A 415 -39.96 -14.31 19.61
N GLU A 416 -40.69 -15.41 19.88
CA GLU A 416 -40.16 -16.58 20.58
C GLU A 416 -38.96 -17.20 19.83
N ALA A 417 -39.01 -17.20 18.50
CA ALA A 417 -37.91 -17.62 17.66
C ALA A 417 -36.77 -16.59 17.54
N GLY A 418 -36.88 -15.41 18.15
CA GLY A 418 -35.85 -14.36 18.15
C GLY A 418 -35.65 -13.63 16.81
N VAL A 419 -36.57 -13.80 15.86
CA VAL A 419 -36.45 -13.25 14.50
C VAL A 419 -37.35 -12.04 14.25
N TYR A 420 -38.38 -11.81 15.08
CA TYR A 420 -39.31 -10.69 14.92
C TYR A 420 -38.62 -9.34 15.13
N GLY A 421 -38.83 -8.41 14.19
CA GLY A 421 -38.19 -7.09 14.19
C GLY A 421 -36.73 -7.08 13.72
N VAL A 422 -36.10 -8.25 13.56
CA VAL A 422 -34.71 -8.40 13.11
C VAL A 422 -34.65 -8.95 11.69
N ARG A 423 -35.22 -10.14 11.46
CA ARG A 423 -35.23 -10.87 10.17
C ARG A 423 -36.62 -11.06 9.59
N ALA A 424 -37.66 -10.94 10.42
CA ALA A 424 -39.06 -11.04 10.01
C ALA A 424 -39.91 -9.90 10.60
N SER A 425 -40.89 -9.42 9.84
CA SER A 425 -41.89 -8.44 10.29
C SER A 425 -43.30 -8.90 9.92
N VAL A 426 -44.31 -8.47 10.69
CA VAL A 426 -45.71 -8.85 10.46
C VAL A 426 -46.56 -7.59 10.46
N LYS A 427 -47.27 -7.36 9.36
CA LYS A 427 -48.14 -6.21 9.16
C LYS A 427 -49.59 -6.65 9.04
N GLU A 428 -50.45 -5.98 9.79
CA GLU A 428 -51.89 -6.09 9.63
C GLU A 428 -52.33 -5.23 8.44
N GLY A 429 -53.08 -5.83 7.50
CA GLY A 429 -53.63 -5.14 6.33
C GLY A 429 -53.65 -5.99 5.07
N SER A 430 -53.96 -5.34 3.94
CA SER A 430 -54.03 -5.97 2.62
C SER A 430 -53.22 -5.21 1.57
N LEU A 431 -52.84 -5.89 0.48
CA LEU A 431 -52.13 -5.24 -0.64
C LEU A 431 -52.98 -4.14 -1.31
N GLY A 432 -54.31 -4.24 -1.24
CA GLY A 432 -55.23 -3.25 -1.82
C GLY A 432 -55.21 -1.89 -1.11
N GLU A 433 -54.70 -1.84 0.13
CA GLU A 433 -54.63 -0.60 0.92
C GLU A 433 -53.41 0.27 0.57
N GLY A 434 -52.52 -0.19 -0.33
CA GLY A 434 -51.34 0.58 -0.74
C GLY A 434 -50.28 0.74 0.35
N ILE A 435 -50.29 -0.14 1.36
CA ILE A 435 -49.38 -0.10 2.52
C ILE A 435 -47.92 -0.39 2.11
N LEU A 436 -47.72 -1.12 1.02
CA LEU A 436 -46.40 -1.51 0.51
C LEU A 436 -46.08 -0.75 -0.78
N GLY A 437 -44.82 -0.31 -0.91
CA GLY A 437 -44.32 0.26 -2.15
C GLY A 437 -44.31 -0.78 -3.29
N PRO A 438 -44.40 -0.33 -4.56
CA PRO A 438 -44.23 -1.22 -5.70
C PRO A 438 -42.77 -1.67 -5.82
N MET A 439 -42.53 -2.82 -6.47
CA MET A 439 -41.19 -3.27 -6.90
C MET A 439 -40.15 -3.46 -5.78
N VAL A 440 -40.56 -4.05 -4.65
CA VAL A 440 -39.69 -4.22 -3.48
C VAL A 440 -39.20 -5.66 -3.33
N PHE A 441 -40.04 -6.64 -3.63
CA PHE A 441 -39.79 -8.02 -3.23
C PHE A 441 -39.26 -8.85 -4.41
N ASN A 442 -38.15 -9.56 -4.21
CA ASN A 442 -37.66 -10.53 -5.18
C ASN A 442 -38.34 -11.89 -5.03
N LEU A 443 -39.02 -12.14 -3.90
CA LEU A 443 -39.84 -13.34 -3.69
C LEU A 443 -41.19 -12.98 -3.06
N ILE A 444 -42.28 -13.48 -3.63
CA ILE A 444 -43.61 -13.46 -3.00
C ILE A 444 -44.13 -14.89 -2.86
N VAL A 445 -44.61 -15.24 -1.67
CA VAL A 445 -45.18 -16.55 -1.37
C VAL A 445 -46.51 -16.41 -0.64
N SER A 446 -47.23 -17.53 -0.45
CA SER A 446 -48.43 -17.53 0.39
C SER A 446 -48.49 -18.71 1.35
N GLU A 447 -48.51 -18.39 2.64
CA GLU A 447 -48.65 -19.39 3.71
C GLU A 447 -50.06 -19.97 3.75
N ARG A 448 -51.09 -19.13 3.57
CA ARG A 448 -52.49 -19.57 3.49
C ARG A 448 -52.75 -20.51 2.32
N HIS A 449 -52.17 -20.23 1.15
CA HIS A 449 -52.31 -21.14 0.02
C HIS A 449 -51.60 -22.47 0.28
N LEU A 450 -50.40 -22.43 0.85
CA LEU A 450 -49.61 -23.62 1.16
C LEU A 450 -50.26 -24.53 2.21
N LEU A 451 -50.84 -23.95 3.27
CA LEU A 451 -51.36 -24.69 4.41
C LEU A 451 -52.87 -24.97 4.32
N GLU A 452 -53.66 -24.02 3.84
CA GLU A 452 -55.13 -24.09 3.82
C GLU A 452 -55.70 -24.25 2.40
N GLY A 453 -54.88 -24.21 1.34
CA GLY A 453 -55.32 -24.30 -0.05
C GLY A 453 -56.10 -23.07 -0.54
N GLN A 454 -56.20 -22.03 0.28
CA GLN A 454 -56.94 -20.82 -0.05
C GLN A 454 -56.01 -19.79 -0.66
N LEU A 455 -56.41 -19.24 -1.82
CA LEU A 455 -55.65 -18.20 -2.48
C LEU A 455 -55.50 -16.97 -1.58
N PRO A 456 -54.41 -16.20 -1.76
CA PRO A 456 -54.19 -15.00 -0.98
C PRO A 456 -55.37 -14.03 -1.17
N PRO A 457 -55.77 -13.30 -0.13
CA PRO A 457 -56.88 -12.36 -0.23
C PRO A 457 -56.56 -11.09 -1.05
N ALA A 458 -55.33 -10.97 -1.58
CA ALA A 458 -54.93 -9.92 -2.52
C ALA A 458 -55.36 -10.24 -3.95
N THR A 459 -55.31 -9.28 -4.89
CA THR A 459 -55.39 -9.60 -6.33
C THR A 459 -54.02 -10.00 -6.85
N GLY A 460 -53.95 -10.90 -7.83
CA GLY A 460 -52.67 -11.28 -8.43
C GLY A 460 -51.93 -10.13 -9.09
N ALA A 461 -52.65 -9.17 -9.69
CA ALA A 461 -52.07 -7.94 -10.22
C ALA A 461 -51.43 -7.06 -9.11
N GLY A 462 -52.05 -7.02 -7.92
CA GLY A 462 -51.49 -6.34 -6.76
C GLY A 462 -50.21 -7.01 -6.26
N ALA A 463 -50.18 -8.35 -6.22
CA ALA A 463 -48.99 -9.10 -5.84
C ALA A 463 -47.84 -8.89 -6.84
N VAL A 464 -48.12 -8.98 -8.14
CA VAL A 464 -47.10 -8.79 -9.20
C VAL A 464 -46.54 -7.35 -9.20
N ARG A 465 -47.36 -6.34 -8.88
CA ARG A 465 -46.86 -4.95 -8.73
C ARG A 465 -45.81 -4.80 -7.62
N SER A 466 -45.87 -5.64 -6.59
CA SER A 466 -44.91 -5.63 -5.49
C SER A 466 -43.61 -6.38 -5.82
N LEU A 467 -43.57 -7.16 -6.91
CA LEU A 467 -42.34 -7.83 -7.37
C LEU A 467 -41.38 -6.84 -8.03
N VAL A 468 -40.07 -7.05 -7.80
CA VAL A 468 -39.02 -6.36 -8.55
C VAL A 468 -39.14 -6.64 -10.06
N PRO A 469 -38.83 -5.67 -10.94
CA PRO A 469 -39.06 -5.81 -12.38
C PRO A 469 -38.25 -6.90 -13.08
N SER A 470 -37.12 -7.35 -12.51
CA SER A 470 -36.26 -8.40 -13.07
C SER A 470 -35.90 -9.41 -12.00
N GLY A 471 -36.12 -10.69 -12.27
CA GLY A 471 -35.81 -11.79 -11.35
C GLY A 471 -36.80 -11.97 -10.19
N GLY A 472 -37.86 -11.15 -10.10
CA GLY A 472 -38.90 -11.30 -9.09
C GLY A 472 -39.78 -12.52 -9.36
N THR A 473 -39.94 -13.39 -8.36
CA THR A 473 -40.71 -14.63 -8.49
C THR A 473 -41.87 -14.67 -7.49
N LEU A 474 -43.06 -15.08 -7.94
CA LEU A 474 -44.20 -15.38 -7.08
C LEU A 474 -44.49 -16.89 -7.12
N VAL A 475 -44.48 -17.53 -5.95
CA VAL A 475 -44.70 -18.98 -5.81
C VAL A 475 -45.90 -19.24 -4.90
N LEU A 476 -46.92 -19.95 -5.41
CA LEU A 476 -48.13 -20.31 -4.67
C LEU A 476 -48.14 -21.82 -4.41
N GLY A 477 -48.55 -22.27 -3.20
CA GLY A 477 -48.81 -23.69 -2.85
C GLY A 477 -49.40 -24.59 -3.96
N GLN A 478 -49.22 -25.91 -3.86
CA GLN A 478 -49.89 -26.87 -4.75
C GLN A 478 -51.41 -26.65 -4.75
N ALA A 479 -52.01 -26.47 -5.95
CA ALA A 479 -53.44 -26.25 -6.12
C ALA A 479 -54.10 -27.44 -6.81
N ASP A 480 -55.17 -27.97 -6.21
CA ASP A 480 -56.03 -28.98 -6.84
C ASP A 480 -56.77 -28.44 -8.08
N ASN A 481 -56.89 -27.10 -8.20
CA ASN A 481 -57.57 -26.41 -9.29
C ASN A 481 -56.74 -25.23 -9.84
N LEU A 482 -55.86 -25.52 -10.79
CA LEU A 482 -55.03 -24.54 -11.51
C LEU A 482 -55.83 -23.37 -12.13
N GLY A 483 -57.08 -23.61 -12.52
CA GLY A 483 -57.95 -22.58 -13.09
C GLY A 483 -58.34 -21.49 -12.08
N GLN A 484 -58.26 -21.76 -10.78
CA GLN A 484 -58.49 -20.76 -9.74
C GLN A 484 -57.29 -19.82 -9.59
N ALA A 485 -56.07 -20.37 -9.57
CA ALA A 485 -54.83 -19.60 -9.49
C ALA A 485 -54.60 -18.73 -10.73
N GLN A 486 -54.89 -19.25 -11.93
CA GLN A 486 -54.82 -18.46 -13.18
C GLN A 486 -55.81 -17.28 -13.17
N ARG A 487 -57.05 -17.50 -12.73
CA ARG A 487 -58.04 -16.42 -12.60
C ARG A 487 -57.61 -15.38 -11.57
N TRP A 488 -56.94 -15.80 -10.52
CA TRP A 488 -56.42 -14.91 -9.48
C TRP A 488 -55.25 -14.06 -9.95
N LEU A 489 -54.32 -14.64 -10.73
CA LEU A 489 -53.23 -13.91 -11.40
C LEU A 489 -53.76 -12.91 -12.45
N GLY A 490 -54.91 -13.22 -13.06
CA GLY A 490 -55.57 -12.33 -14.01
C GLY A 490 -54.75 -12.15 -15.29
N GLN A 491 -54.59 -10.90 -15.75
CA GLN A 491 -53.80 -10.57 -16.96
C GLN A 491 -52.28 -10.52 -16.72
N ALA A 492 -51.81 -10.80 -15.51
CA ALA A 492 -50.37 -10.94 -15.27
C ALA A 492 -49.89 -12.21 -15.99
N GLY A 493 -49.16 -12.04 -17.10
CA GLY A 493 -48.68 -13.15 -17.92
C GLY A 493 -47.99 -14.22 -17.08
N SER A 494 -48.61 -15.40 -17.00
CA SER A 494 -48.15 -16.52 -16.19
C SER A 494 -47.80 -17.71 -17.09
N ARG A 495 -46.81 -18.49 -16.68
CA ARG A 495 -46.39 -19.72 -17.35
C ARG A 495 -46.41 -20.88 -16.35
N LEU A 496 -47.06 -21.97 -16.72
CA LEU A 496 -47.08 -23.20 -15.94
C LEU A 496 -45.73 -23.93 -16.05
N VAL A 497 -45.17 -24.37 -14.92
CA VAL A 497 -43.97 -25.22 -14.88
C VAL A 497 -44.40 -26.64 -14.48
N ARG A 498 -44.17 -27.61 -15.36
CA ARG A 498 -44.41 -29.05 -15.10
C ARG A 498 -43.08 -29.74 -14.82
N SER A 499 -43.07 -30.77 -13.98
CA SER A 499 -41.89 -31.61 -13.82
C SER A 499 -41.65 -32.53 -15.02
N ASP A 500 -40.47 -33.13 -15.07
CA ASP A 500 -40.04 -34.04 -16.14
C ASP A 500 -40.92 -35.29 -16.29
N ASP A 501 -41.67 -35.64 -15.24
CA ASP A 501 -42.69 -36.71 -15.19
C ASP A 501 -44.10 -36.24 -15.66
N GLY A 502 -44.25 -34.97 -16.04
CA GLY A 502 -45.48 -34.39 -16.58
C GLY A 502 -46.49 -33.89 -15.54
N GLU A 503 -46.21 -34.04 -14.25
CA GLU A 503 -47.06 -33.55 -13.17
C GLU A 503 -46.91 -32.03 -12.97
N ALA A 504 -48.01 -31.37 -12.60
CA ALA A 504 -47.97 -29.95 -12.23
C ALA A 504 -47.44 -29.84 -10.80
N ARG A 505 -46.27 -29.20 -10.63
CA ARG A 505 -45.67 -29.04 -9.29
C ARG A 505 -46.09 -27.75 -8.60
N TRP A 506 -46.22 -26.63 -9.31
CA TRP A 506 -46.51 -25.30 -8.77
C TRP A 506 -47.20 -24.40 -9.81
#